data_AF-A0AAJ2GEF2-F1
#
_entry.id   AF-A0AAJ2GEF2-F1
#
_cell.length_a   1.000
_cell.length_b   1.000
_cell.length_c   1.000
_cell.angle_alpha   90.00
_cell.angle_beta   90.00
_cell.angle_gamma   90.00
#
_symmetry.space_group_name_H-M   'P 1'
#
loop_
_entity.id
_entity.type
_entity.pdbx_description
1 polymer ?
#
loop_
_entity_poly.entity_id
_entity_poly.type
_entity_poly.pdbx_seq_one_letter_code
_entity_poly.pdbx_strand_id
1 'polypeptide(L)'
;MGVQIEASDGHQLRLTGDVETLLHLPTRAKTEGFSLAISDGSLIRGGYDVSSDCCRFSIGAEGAAIIKIMRADDGDRLDIGWRIDWITLACGSDTLCPIDAGDAQDMRQLVLDISVIQAVGVVTHA
;
A
#
# COMPACT_ATOMS: atom_id res chain seq x y z
N MET A 1 0.56 -19.54 7.77
CA MET A 1 0.73 -18.23 8.42
C MET A 1 0.88 -17.23 7.30
N GLY A 2 -0.01 -16.25 7.29
CA GLY A 2 -0.23 -15.30 6.21
C GLY A 2 -1.26 -14.26 6.65
N VAL A 3 -1.51 -13.28 5.79
CA VAL A 3 -2.47 -12.22 6.06
C VAL A 3 -3.57 -12.25 5.02
N GLN A 4 -4.80 -12.09 5.49
CA GLN A 4 -5.98 -11.97 4.65
C GLN A 4 -6.53 -10.55 4.75
N ILE A 5 -6.78 -9.94 3.61
CA ILE A 5 -7.28 -8.57 3.49
C ILE A 5 -8.62 -8.59 2.77
N GLU A 6 -9.63 -8.00 3.39
CA GLU A 6 -10.97 -7.86 2.82
C GLU A 6 -11.51 -6.45 3.11
N ALA A 7 -12.41 -5.96 2.25
CA ALA A 7 -13.07 -4.69 2.53
C ALA A 7 -14.08 -4.84 3.67
N SER A 8 -14.15 -3.83 4.53
CA SER A 8 -15.11 -3.73 5.62
C SER A 8 -15.70 -2.32 5.65
N ASP A 9 -17.03 -2.22 5.72
CA ASP A 9 -17.78 -0.97 5.87
C ASP A 9 -17.41 0.16 4.89
N GLY A 10 -17.07 -0.18 3.65
CA GLY A 10 -16.80 0.73 2.52
C GLY A 10 -15.60 1.68 2.68
N HIS A 11 -15.06 1.86 3.88
CA HIS A 11 -13.98 2.79 4.19
C HIS A 11 -12.85 2.13 4.97
N GLN A 12 -12.87 0.82 5.12
CA GLN A 12 -11.86 0.10 5.88
C GLN A 12 -11.45 -1.16 5.13
N LEU A 13 -10.21 -1.57 5.36
CA LEU A 13 -9.72 -2.89 5.03
C LEU A 13 -9.47 -3.63 6.33
N ARG A 14 -10.06 -4.82 6.45
CA ARG A 14 -9.85 -5.72 7.57
C ARG A 14 -8.73 -6.68 7.24
N LEU A 15 -7.71 -6.68 8.10
CA LEU A 15 -6.56 -7.57 8.02
C LEU A 15 -6.72 -8.61 9.13
N THR A 16 -6.58 -9.88 8.75
CA THR A 16 -6.70 -11.03 9.66
C THR A 16 -5.59 -12.04 9.40
N GLY A 17 -5.38 -12.95 10.36
CA GLY A 17 -4.35 -14.00 10.30
C GLY A 17 -3.15 -13.65 11.19
N ASP A 18 -1.98 -13.51 10.57
CA ASP A 18 -0.74 -13.20 11.31
C ASP A 18 -0.76 -11.78 11.93
N VAL A 19 -1.52 -10.87 11.32
CA VAL A 19 -1.77 -9.51 11.81
C VAL A 19 -3.28 -9.28 11.82
N GLU A 20 -3.81 -8.86 12.97
CA GLU A 20 -5.22 -8.52 13.16
C GLU A 20 -5.35 -7.00 13.32
N THR A 21 -5.85 -6.31 12.29
CA THR A 21 -6.00 -4.84 12.32
C THR A 21 -7.04 -4.33 11.31
N LEU A 22 -7.40 -3.05 11.43
CA LEU A 22 -8.24 -2.32 10.49
C LEU A 22 -7.44 -1.15 9.89
N LEU A 23 -7.35 -1.11 8.57
CA LEU A 23 -6.77 0.02 7.84
C LEU A 23 -7.90 0.93 7.37
N HIS A 24 -7.90 2.17 7.83
CA HIS A 24 -8.85 3.17 7.36
C HIS A 24 -8.43 3.71 5.99
N LEU A 25 -9.34 3.63 5.03
CA LEU A 25 -9.17 4.20 3.71
C LEU A 25 -9.63 5.67 3.72
N PRO A 26 -8.78 6.61 3.30
CA PRO A 26 -9.18 7.98 2.99
C PRO A 26 -10.37 8.01 2.04
N THR A 27 -11.24 9.01 2.15
CA THR A 27 -12.45 9.15 1.30
C THR A 27 -12.12 9.11 -0.20
N ARG A 28 -10.96 9.67 -0.60
CA ARG A 28 -10.50 9.66 -2.00
C ARG A 28 -10.22 8.26 -2.55
N ALA A 29 -9.99 7.26 -1.69
CA ALA A 29 -9.78 5.88 -2.10
C ALA A 29 -11.00 5.27 -2.81
N LYS A 30 -12.22 5.74 -2.49
CA LYS A 30 -13.44 5.30 -3.18
C LYS A 30 -13.50 5.77 -4.63
N THR A 31 -13.04 6.99 -4.89
CA THR A 31 -13.15 7.64 -6.20
C THR A 31 -11.92 7.42 -7.07
N GLU A 32 -10.73 7.40 -6.46
CA GLU A 32 -9.45 7.35 -7.17
C GLU A 32 -8.72 6.00 -7.01
N GLY A 33 -9.26 5.10 -6.19
CA GLY A 33 -8.59 3.86 -5.81
C GLY A 33 -7.45 4.05 -4.81
N PHE A 34 -6.78 2.96 -4.49
CA PHE A 34 -5.68 2.89 -3.54
C PHE A 34 -4.67 1.81 -3.92
N SER A 35 -3.54 1.82 -3.24
CA SER A 35 -2.43 0.89 -3.45
C SER A 35 -1.86 0.43 -2.12
N LEU A 36 -1.53 -0.85 -2.05
CA LEU A 36 -0.89 -1.50 -0.91
C LEU A 36 0.48 -2.00 -1.36
N ALA A 37 1.54 -1.46 -0.77
CA ALA A 37 2.88 -2.03 -0.89
C ALA A 37 3.14 -2.94 0.31
N ILE A 38 3.66 -4.14 0.05
CA ILE A 38 3.89 -5.19 1.05
C ILE A 38 5.39 -5.46 1.16
N SER A 39 5.84 -5.88 2.35
CA SER A 39 7.25 -6.14 2.66
C SER A 39 7.97 -7.17 1.79
N ASP A 40 7.23 -7.99 1.06
CA ASP A 40 7.77 -8.97 0.11
C ASP A 40 8.07 -8.36 -1.29
N GLY A 41 7.76 -7.08 -1.49
CA GLY A 41 7.90 -6.36 -2.76
C GLY A 41 6.62 -6.34 -3.60
N SER A 42 5.55 -7.00 -3.17
CA SER A 42 4.28 -7.00 -3.91
C SER A 42 3.59 -5.64 -3.84
N LEU A 43 2.98 -5.25 -4.95
CA LEU A 43 2.12 -4.07 -5.05
C LEU A 43 0.72 -4.52 -5.46
N ILE A 44 -0.27 -4.25 -4.61
CA ILE A 44 -1.68 -4.54 -4.86
C ILE A 44 -2.42 -3.22 -5.08
N ARG A 45 -3.22 -3.15 -6.14
CA ARG A 45 -4.15 -2.05 -6.39
C ARG A 45 -5.53 -2.44 -5.90
N GLY A 46 -6.23 -1.49 -5.30
CA GLY A 46 -7.60 -1.65 -4.87
C GLY A 46 -8.46 -0.49 -5.35
N GLY A 47 -9.72 -0.77 -5.66
CA GLY A 47 -10.68 0.27 -6.05
C GLY A 47 -12.10 -0.21 -5.79
N TYR A 48 -13.01 0.74 -5.60
CA TYR A 48 -14.44 0.42 -5.47
C TYR A 48 -15.09 0.51 -6.85
N ASP A 49 -15.78 -0.56 -7.25
CA ASP A 49 -16.62 -0.51 -8.44
C ASP A 49 -17.91 0.25 -8.11
N VAL A 50 -18.10 1.40 -8.78
CA VAL A 50 -19.26 2.29 -8.61
C VAL A 50 -20.60 1.54 -8.84
N SER A 51 -20.58 0.49 -9.65
CA SER A 51 -21.77 -0.28 -10.03
C SER A 51 -22.21 -1.27 -8.96
N SER A 52 -21.26 -1.80 -8.18
CA SER A 52 -21.48 -2.90 -7.24
C SER A 52 -21.15 -2.54 -5.79
N ASP A 53 -20.62 -1.34 -5.54
CA ASP A 53 -20.04 -0.89 -4.25
C ASP A 53 -19.03 -1.89 -3.64
N CYS A 54 -18.52 -2.79 -4.48
CA CYS A 54 -17.62 -3.86 -4.10
C CYS A 54 -16.18 -3.41 -4.29
N CYS A 55 -15.34 -3.68 -3.28
CA CYS A 55 -13.90 -3.49 -3.40
C CYS A 55 -13.32 -4.57 -4.31
N ARG A 56 -12.60 -4.15 -5.34
CA ARG A 56 -11.89 -5.03 -6.28
C ARG A 56 -10.38 -4.84 -6.12
N PHE A 57 -9.66 -5.94 -6.08
CA PHE A 57 -8.21 -5.98 -6.05
C PHE A 57 -7.63 -6.39 -7.41
N SER A 58 -6.43 -5.92 -7.69
CA SER A 58 -5.59 -6.40 -8.78
C SER A 58 -4.11 -6.34 -8.36
N ILE A 59 -3.28 -7.18 -8.97
CA ILE A 59 -1.84 -7.15 -8.75
C ILE A 59 -1.24 -6.08 -9.67
N GLY A 60 -0.59 -5.10 -9.06
CA GLY A 60 0.18 -4.07 -9.76
C GLY A 60 1.64 -4.48 -10.00
N ALA A 61 2.24 -5.23 -9.08
CA ALA A 61 3.55 -5.87 -9.23
C ALA A 61 3.65 -7.12 -8.35
N GLU A 62 4.28 -8.17 -8.86
CA GLU A 62 4.54 -9.42 -8.13
C GLU A 62 5.80 -9.28 -7.26
N GLY A 63 5.68 -9.65 -5.99
CA GLY A 63 6.79 -9.80 -5.05
C GLY A 63 7.15 -11.27 -4.83
N ALA A 64 7.73 -11.57 -3.65
CA ALA A 64 8.10 -12.93 -3.28
C ALA A 64 6.94 -13.76 -2.69
N ALA A 65 5.87 -13.12 -2.23
CA ALA A 65 4.74 -13.80 -1.62
C ALA A 65 3.85 -14.48 -2.67
N ILE A 66 3.21 -15.57 -2.26
CA ILE A 66 2.11 -16.16 -3.05
C ILE A 66 0.84 -15.34 -2.75
N ILE A 67 0.35 -14.62 -3.74
CA ILE A 67 -0.86 -13.79 -3.63
C ILE A 67 -2.03 -14.43 -4.36
N LYS A 68 -3.19 -14.47 -3.70
CA LYS A 68 -4.45 -14.95 -4.30
C LYS A 68 -5.55 -13.93 -4.09
N ILE A 69 -6.21 -13.54 -5.17
CA ILE A 69 -7.41 -12.70 -5.13
C ILE A 69 -8.62 -13.61 -5.35
N MET A 70 -9.42 -13.80 -4.30
CA MET A 70 -10.69 -14.51 -4.36
C MET A 70 -11.80 -13.51 -4.64
N ARG A 71 -12.50 -13.67 -5.76
CA ARG A 71 -13.64 -12.83 -6.14
C ARG A 71 -14.91 -13.40 -5.50
N ALA A 72 -15.62 -12.60 -4.72
CA ALA A 72 -16.98 -12.91 -4.25
C ALA A 72 -17.96 -11.81 -4.68
N ASP A 73 -19.26 -12.09 -4.49
CA ASP A 73 -20.34 -11.15 -4.80
C ASP A 73 -20.35 -9.93 -3.86
N ASP A 74 -19.80 -10.07 -2.64
CA ASP A 74 -19.66 -9.02 -1.62
C ASP A 74 -18.29 -8.31 -1.68
N GLY A 75 -17.55 -8.49 -2.79
CA GLY A 75 -16.23 -7.92 -3.00
C GLY A 75 -15.10 -8.95 -2.97
N ASP A 76 -13.89 -8.46 -3.20
CA ASP A 76 -12.70 -9.30 -3.28
C ASP A 76 -12.09 -9.53 -1.90
N ARG A 77 -11.49 -10.71 -1.74
CA ARG A 77 -10.60 -11.05 -0.63
C ARG A 77 -9.22 -11.37 -1.16
N LEU A 78 -8.21 -10.76 -0.55
CA LEU A 78 -6.81 -10.97 -0.84
C LEU A 78 -6.22 -11.90 0.22
N ASP A 79 -5.57 -12.98 -0.20
CA ASP A 79 -4.82 -13.90 0.66
C ASP A 79 -3.34 -13.83 0.30
N ILE A 80 -2.51 -13.51 1.28
CA ILE A 80 -1.06 -13.35 1.14
C ILE A 80 -0.38 -14.44 1.97
N GLY A 81 0.19 -15.42 1.26
CA GLY A 81 0.93 -16.54 1.85
C GLY A 81 2.35 -16.17 2.28
N TRP A 82 2.51 -15.13 3.08
CA TRP A 82 3.82 -14.65 3.56
C TRP A 82 3.69 -13.94 4.91
N ARG A 83 4.77 -13.97 5.71
CA ARG A 83 4.83 -13.19 6.96
C ARG A 83 5.08 -11.73 6.61
N ILE A 84 4.14 -10.87 6.96
CA ILE A 84 4.23 -9.44 6.64
C ILE A 84 4.89 -8.68 7.80
N ASP A 85 6.00 -7.99 7.52
CA ASP A 85 6.65 -7.12 8.51
C ASP A 85 6.13 -5.67 8.40
N TRP A 86 5.73 -5.23 7.20
CA TRP A 86 5.10 -3.92 6.97
C TRP A 86 4.14 -3.93 5.77
N ILE A 87 3.13 -3.07 5.83
CA ILE A 87 2.23 -2.73 4.73
C ILE A 87 2.11 -1.21 4.67
N THR A 88 2.22 -0.64 3.48
CA THR A 88 1.99 0.80 3.25
C THR A 88 0.77 1.00 2.38
N LEU A 89 -0.13 1.90 2.80
CA LEU A 89 -1.31 2.31 2.04
C LEU A 89 -1.09 3.69 1.40
N ALA A 90 -1.39 3.82 0.12
CA ALA A 90 -1.45 5.10 -0.59
C ALA A 90 -2.76 5.20 -1.40
N CYS A 91 -3.29 6.42 -1.59
CA CYS A 91 -4.57 6.63 -2.27
C CYS A 91 -4.41 7.46 -3.54
N GLY A 92 -5.04 7.05 -4.63
CA GLY A 92 -4.90 7.68 -5.93
C GLY A 92 -4.32 6.70 -6.95
N SER A 93 -4.77 6.84 -8.19
CA SER A 93 -4.40 5.95 -9.32
C SER A 93 -2.89 5.89 -9.54
N ASP A 94 -2.19 7.01 -9.31
CA ASP A 94 -0.78 7.18 -9.68
C ASP A 94 0.17 7.03 -8.49
N THR A 95 -0.32 6.61 -7.33
CA THR A 95 0.45 6.73 -6.08
C THR A 95 1.67 5.83 -5.96
N LEU A 96 1.70 4.69 -6.67
CA LEU A 96 2.80 3.74 -6.63
C LEU A 96 2.96 3.08 -8.00
N CYS A 97 3.81 3.62 -8.87
CA CYS A 97 4.14 2.96 -10.12
C CYS A 97 5.26 1.93 -9.87
N PRO A 98 5.12 0.69 -10.37
CA PRO A 98 6.30 -0.16 -10.50
C PRO A 98 7.33 0.59 -11.35
N ILE A 99 8.59 0.57 -10.94
CA ILE A 99 9.66 1.11 -11.76
C ILE A 99 9.77 0.18 -12.97
N ASP A 100 9.20 0.58 -14.10
CA ASP A 100 9.54 -0.04 -15.36
C ASP A 100 11.05 0.17 -15.57
N ALA A 101 11.82 -0.92 -15.65
CA ALA A 101 13.26 -0.91 -15.87
C ALA A 101 13.65 -0.36 -17.27
N GLY A 102 12.77 0.41 -17.91
CA GLY A 102 12.83 0.84 -19.30
C GLY A 102 12.56 2.31 -19.56
N ASP A 103 12.35 3.18 -18.55
CA ASP A 103 12.28 4.62 -18.80
C ASP A 103 13.43 5.37 -18.13
N ALA A 104 14.43 5.66 -18.96
CA ALA A 104 15.41 6.69 -18.71
C ALA A 104 14.69 8.05 -18.69
N GLN A 105 15.05 8.88 -17.70
CA GLN A 105 14.59 10.26 -17.45
C GLN A 105 13.28 10.44 -16.66
N ASP A 106 13.28 10.06 -15.37
CA ASP A 106 12.52 10.88 -14.40
C ASP A 106 13.37 12.07 -13.97
N MET A 107 13.27 13.15 -14.76
CA MET A 107 13.95 14.42 -14.52
C MET A 107 13.21 15.30 -13.48
N ARG A 108 12.38 14.70 -12.62
CA ARG A 108 11.66 15.37 -11.52
C ARG A 108 11.97 14.75 -10.15
N GLN A 109 13.14 14.15 -9.99
CA GLN A 109 13.64 13.82 -8.66
C GLN A 109 13.70 15.11 -7.83
N LEU A 110 12.71 15.30 -6.96
CA LEU A 110 12.72 16.37 -5.98
C LEU A 110 13.93 16.12 -5.08
N VAL A 111 14.88 17.06 -5.11
CA VAL A 111 16.00 17.03 -4.16
C VAL A 111 15.40 17.19 -2.77
N LEU A 112 15.39 16.09 -2.01
CA LEU A 112 15.10 16.12 -0.59
C LEU A 112 16.25 16.85 0.09
N ASP A 113 16.09 18.17 0.26
CA ASP A 113 17.01 19.01 1.03
C ASP A 113 16.78 18.76 2.52
N ILE A 114 17.21 17.58 2.98
CA ILE A 114 17.20 17.22 4.39
C ILE A 114 18.43 17.87 5.02
N SER A 115 18.27 19.14 5.42
CA SER A 115 19.27 19.80 6.26
C SER A 115 19.28 19.15 7.64
N VAL A 116 20.35 18.40 7.94
CA VAL A 116 20.63 17.91 9.29
C VAL A 116 21.06 19.10 10.14
N ILE A 117 20.21 19.55 11.04
CA ILE A 117 20.60 20.53 12.06
C ILE A 117 21.54 19.81 13.04
N GLN A 118 22.85 19.90 12.80
CA GLN A 118 23.84 19.53 13.80
C GLN A 118 23.73 20.54 14.95
N ALA A 119 23.22 20.10 16.09
CA ALA A 119 23.29 20.88 17.32
C ALA A 119 24.77 21.02 17.71
N VAL A 120 25.35 22.19 17.44
CA VAL A 120 26.69 22.54 17.95
C VAL A 120 26.57 22.71 19.46
N GLY A 121 26.96 21.66 20.19
CA GLY A 121 27.18 21.76 21.63
C GLY A 121 28.33 22.74 21.88
N VAL A 122 28.01 23.90 22.45
CA VAL A 122 28.99 24.83 22.98
C VAL A 122 29.63 24.17 24.19
N VAL A 123 30.84 23.63 24.02
CA VAL A 123 31.69 23.27 25.16
C VAL A 123 32.45 24.51 25.57
N THR A 124 31.93 25.20 26.57
CA THR A 124 32.65 26.25 27.31
C THR A 124 33.71 25.56 28.18
N HIS A 125 34.99 25.73 27.86
CA HIS A 125 36.07 25.52 28.83
C HIS A 125 36.50 26.86 29.40
N ALA A 126 36.58 26.89 30.73
CA ALA A 126 36.92 28.00 31.60
C ALA A 126 38.35 28.51 31.41
#